data_AF-A0A179BAL4-F1
#
_entry.id   AF-A0A179BAL4-F1
#
_cell.length_a   1.000
_cell.length_b   1.000
_cell.length_c   1.000
_cell.angle_alpha   90.00
_cell.angle_beta   90.00
_cell.angle_gamma   90.00
#
_symmetry.space_group_name_H-M   'P 1'
#
loop_
_entity.id
_entity.type
_entity.pdbx_description
1 polymer ?
#
loop_
_entity_poly.entity_id
_entity_poly.type
_entity_poly.pdbx_seq_one_letter_code
_entity_poly.pdbx_strand_id
1 'polypeptide(L)'
;MLELFRAFSLRCVQIEEAIRLGDDQRVTALDRHVEPLVEAILACRAVNLLEVYMQLQFVSHLISQDADDSASVTEHTSVLSYLLDSYFGAHGPDWRVPSPQDVRIEPPPAYVPDTDNGQFLNAVILESLPDRVAVLTRDYRYLYSNPANSAHLNRKPMELIGRHLSEFIGEERFAECAKHKLDACFAGDQIDYSYERSDGSGGSRQVRCRMSPLRDAGGTVIGAVLVMEDLDRLSQAA
;
A
#
# COMPACT_ATOMS: atom_id res chain seq x y z
N MET A 1 6.63 17.10 -24.14
CA MET A 1 7.14 16.78 -22.79
C MET A 1 8.09 15.60 -22.76
N LEU A 2 7.72 14.42 -23.27
CA LEU A 2 8.57 13.22 -23.30
C LEU A 2 9.98 13.43 -23.89
N GLU A 3 10.09 14.20 -24.98
CA GLU A 3 11.39 14.52 -25.59
C GLU A 3 12.30 15.37 -24.68
N LEU A 4 11.73 16.25 -23.85
CA LEU A 4 12.50 17.05 -22.88
C LEU A 4 13.00 16.18 -21.73
N PHE A 5 12.16 15.27 -21.23
CA PHE A 5 12.58 14.28 -20.22
C PHE A 5 13.65 13.33 -20.75
N ARG A 6 13.55 12.89 -22.01
CA ARG A 6 14.60 12.09 -22.67
C ARG A 6 15.88 12.90 -22.82
N ALA A 7 15.79 14.16 -23.22
CA ALA A 7 16.95 15.04 -23.32
C ALA A 7 17.63 15.24 -21.95
N PHE A 8 16.85 15.49 -20.89
CA PHE A 8 17.36 15.59 -19.52
C PHE A 8 18.04 14.31 -19.05
N SER A 9 17.38 13.16 -19.18
CA SER A 9 17.96 11.85 -18.80
C SER A 9 19.24 11.54 -19.58
N LEU A 10 19.26 11.82 -20.89
CA LEU A 10 20.46 11.66 -21.71
C LEU A 10 21.60 12.58 -21.25
N ARG A 11 21.28 13.82 -20.82
CA ARG A 11 22.28 14.74 -20.27
C ARG A 11 22.87 14.23 -18.96
N CYS A 12 22.04 13.73 -18.02
CA CYS A 12 22.54 13.14 -16.78
C CYS A 12 23.52 11.98 -17.07
N VAL A 13 23.16 11.07 -17.98
CA VAL A 13 24.05 9.96 -18.38
C VAL A 13 25.35 10.46 -19.01
N GLN A 14 25.30 11.50 -19.85
CA GLN A 14 26.50 12.08 -20.46
C GLN A 14 27.40 12.77 -19.43
N ILE A 15 26.83 13.38 -18.39
CA ILE A 15 27.57 14.00 -17.29
C ILE A 15 28.24 12.91 -16.44
N GLU A 16 27.51 11.87 -16.04
CA GLU A 16 28.06 10.72 -15.31
C GLU A 16 29.21 10.06 -16.08
N GLU A 17 29.07 9.91 -17.39
CA GLU A 17 30.12 9.35 -18.23
C GLU A 17 31.35 10.27 -18.32
N ALA A 18 31.16 11.58 -18.42
CA ALA A 18 32.25 12.55 -18.42
C ALA A 18 32.99 12.59 -17.06
N ILE A 19 32.26 12.48 -15.94
CA ILE A 19 32.83 12.35 -14.59
C ILE A 19 33.67 11.08 -14.51
N ARG A 20 33.13 9.94 -14.97
CA ARG A 20 33.85 8.65 -14.97
C ARG A 20 35.15 8.71 -15.78
N LEU A 21 35.19 9.52 -16.84
CA LEU A 21 36.36 9.71 -17.69
C LEU A 21 37.31 10.82 -17.20
N GLY A 22 36.94 11.57 -16.16
CA GLY A 22 37.73 12.70 -15.64
C GLY A 22 37.81 13.91 -16.58
N ASP A 23 36.82 14.09 -17.46
CA ASP A 23 36.80 15.18 -18.45
C ASP A 23 36.01 16.39 -17.92
N ASP A 24 36.66 17.18 -17.06
CA ASP A 24 36.05 18.32 -16.35
C ASP A 24 35.53 19.41 -17.30
N GLN A 25 36.17 19.60 -18.46
CA GLN A 25 35.71 20.55 -19.47
C GLN A 25 34.37 20.11 -20.06
N ARG A 26 34.22 18.81 -20.30
CA ARG A 26 32.98 18.24 -20.83
C ARG A 26 31.87 18.20 -19.78
N VAL A 27 32.19 17.92 -18.52
CA VAL A 27 31.23 18.04 -17.40
C VAL A 27 30.66 19.47 -17.35
N THR A 28 31.53 20.47 -17.27
CA THR A 28 31.13 21.89 -17.18
C THR A 28 30.30 22.35 -18.40
N ALA A 29 30.65 21.85 -19.59
CA ALA A 29 29.90 22.18 -20.82
C ALA A 29 28.50 21.54 -20.83
N LEU A 30 28.37 20.31 -20.34
CA LEU A 30 27.10 19.59 -20.27
C LEU A 30 26.18 20.14 -19.17
N ASP A 31 26.76 20.46 -18.02
CA ASP A 31 26.06 20.96 -16.83
C ASP A 31 25.33 22.29 -17.10
N ARG A 32 25.95 23.19 -17.88
CA ARG A 32 25.33 24.46 -18.32
C ARG A 32 24.00 24.28 -19.08
N HIS A 33 23.74 23.10 -19.62
CA HIS A 33 22.52 22.81 -20.37
C HIS A 33 21.46 22.07 -19.53
N VAL A 34 21.75 21.74 -18.27
CA VAL A 34 20.80 21.07 -17.37
C VAL A 34 19.73 22.05 -16.90
N GLU A 35 20.14 23.23 -16.41
CA GLU A 35 19.21 24.25 -15.91
C GLU A 35 18.16 24.68 -16.98
N PRO A 36 18.53 24.99 -18.23
CA PRO A 36 17.54 25.32 -19.26
C PRO A 36 16.60 24.16 -19.60
N LEU A 37 17.02 22.90 -19.40
CA LEU A 37 16.16 21.74 -19.59
C LEU A 37 15.17 21.59 -18.44
N VAL A 38 15.60 21.85 -17.20
CA VAL A 38 14.74 21.90 -16.01
C VAL A 38 13.67 22.97 -16.22
N GLU A 39 14.07 24.21 -16.53
CA GLU A 39 13.15 25.32 -16.82
C GLU A 39 12.17 24.96 -17.96
N ALA A 40 12.65 24.38 -19.06
CA ALA A 40 11.81 23.99 -20.18
C ALA A 40 10.81 22.88 -19.82
N ILE A 41 11.20 21.92 -18.97
CA ILE A 41 10.30 20.88 -18.45
C ILE A 41 9.23 21.52 -17.58
N LEU A 42 9.59 22.44 -16.69
CA LEU A 42 8.65 23.08 -15.76
C LEU A 42 7.70 24.07 -16.44
N ALA A 43 8.18 24.79 -17.45
CA ALA A 43 7.38 25.74 -18.23
C ALA A 43 6.45 25.07 -19.25
N CYS A 44 6.67 23.80 -19.58
CA CYS A 44 5.78 23.06 -20.47
C CYS A 44 4.40 22.88 -19.83
N ARG A 45 3.35 23.30 -20.55
CA ARG A 45 1.98 22.97 -20.15
C ARG A 45 1.71 21.50 -20.44
N ALA A 46 1.50 20.69 -19.40
CA ALA A 46 1.07 19.31 -19.56
C ALA A 46 -0.29 19.25 -20.26
N VAL A 47 -0.42 18.35 -21.24
CA VAL A 47 -1.68 18.18 -22.00
C VAL A 47 -2.50 16.96 -21.56
N ASN A 48 -1.98 16.14 -20.64
CA ASN A 48 -2.67 14.98 -20.08
C ASN A 48 -2.17 14.62 -18.66
N LEU A 49 -2.90 13.75 -17.96
CA LEU A 49 -2.60 13.32 -16.58
C LEU A 49 -1.24 12.64 -16.42
N LEU A 50 -0.77 11.91 -17.44
CA LEU A 50 0.54 11.27 -17.41
C LEU A 50 1.67 12.32 -17.41
N GLU A 51 1.54 13.36 -18.23
CA GLU A 51 2.47 14.49 -18.29
C GLU A 51 2.48 15.31 -16.98
N VAL A 52 1.31 15.52 -16.37
CA VAL A 52 1.21 16.14 -15.03
C VAL A 52 1.95 15.30 -13.99
N TYR A 53 1.71 13.99 -13.97
CA TYR A 53 2.40 13.07 -13.06
C TYR A 53 3.92 13.11 -13.25
N MET A 54 4.39 13.10 -14.51
CA MET A 54 5.81 13.18 -14.83
C MET A 54 6.46 14.48 -14.31
N GLN A 55 5.81 15.64 -14.45
CA GLN A 55 6.34 16.90 -13.94
C GLN A 55 6.37 16.97 -12.41
N LEU A 56 5.32 16.49 -11.74
CA LEU A 56 5.30 16.47 -10.27
C LEU A 56 6.37 15.53 -9.69
N GLN A 57 6.54 14.35 -10.30
CA GLN A 57 7.62 13.43 -9.93
C GLN A 57 9.00 14.02 -10.19
N PHE A 58 9.15 14.78 -11.27
CA PHE A 58 10.41 15.46 -11.59
C PHE A 58 10.79 16.50 -10.53
N VAL A 59 9.86 17.37 -10.13
CA VAL A 59 10.13 18.35 -9.07
C VAL A 59 10.41 17.66 -7.73
N SER A 60 9.68 16.59 -7.40
CA SER A 60 9.97 15.78 -6.21
C SER A 60 11.38 15.17 -6.24
N HIS A 61 11.86 14.79 -7.43
CA HIS A 61 13.22 14.30 -7.62
C HIS A 61 14.27 15.41 -7.40
N LEU A 62 14.06 16.61 -7.95
CA LEU A 62 14.95 17.76 -7.74
C LEU A 62 15.06 18.16 -6.26
N ILE A 63 13.93 18.23 -5.54
CA ILE A 63 13.92 18.48 -4.08
C ILE A 63 14.77 17.44 -3.33
N SER A 64 14.70 16.18 -3.76
CA SER A 64 15.43 15.09 -3.11
C SER A 64 16.92 15.10 -3.45
N GLN A 65 17.29 15.52 -4.67
CA GLN A 65 18.68 15.64 -5.11
C GLN A 65 19.38 16.81 -4.40
N ASP A 66 18.70 17.95 -4.28
CA ASP A 66 19.27 19.18 -3.70
C ASP A 66 18.95 19.32 -2.20
N ALA A 67 18.68 18.23 -1.50
CA ALA A 67 18.22 18.25 -0.12
C ALA A 67 19.19 18.95 0.85
N ASP A 68 20.48 18.97 0.52
CA ASP A 68 21.54 19.62 1.29
C ASP A 68 21.65 21.13 1.01
N ASP A 69 20.95 21.66 -0.02
CA ASP A 69 20.89 23.08 -0.36
C ASP A 69 19.50 23.66 -0.05
N SER A 70 19.42 24.35 1.09
CA SER A 70 18.18 24.98 1.57
C SER A 70 17.57 26.00 0.59
N ALA A 71 18.37 26.66 -0.26
CA ALA A 71 17.87 27.61 -1.24
C ALA A 71 17.15 26.87 -2.38
N SER A 72 17.82 25.86 -2.94
CA SER A 72 17.29 24.98 -3.99
C SER A 72 16.03 24.22 -3.53
N VAL A 73 16.00 23.73 -2.28
CA VAL A 73 14.78 23.10 -1.71
C VAL A 73 13.61 24.08 -1.64
N THR A 74 13.86 25.33 -1.22
CA THR A 74 12.81 26.36 -1.10
C THR A 74 12.27 26.75 -2.47
N GLU A 75 13.16 26.88 -3.46
CA GLU A 75 12.81 27.15 -4.85
C GLU A 75 11.97 26.02 -5.45
N HIS A 76 12.44 24.77 -5.39
CA HIS A 76 11.72 23.62 -5.93
C HIS A 76 10.39 23.35 -5.21
N THR A 77 10.29 23.64 -3.90
CA THR A 77 9.02 23.55 -3.17
C THR A 77 8.02 24.63 -3.63
N SER A 78 8.50 25.82 -3.97
CA SER A 78 7.68 26.90 -4.54
C SER A 78 7.18 26.52 -5.94
N VAL A 79 8.04 25.91 -6.76
CA VAL A 79 7.69 25.35 -8.07
C VAL A 79 6.65 24.23 -7.93
N LEU A 80 6.81 23.32 -6.97
CA LEU A 80 5.83 22.25 -6.73
C LEU A 80 4.45 22.82 -6.37
N SER A 81 4.42 23.81 -5.48
CA SER A 81 3.19 24.49 -5.06
C SER A 81 2.50 25.19 -6.24
N TYR A 82 3.30 25.86 -7.09
CA TYR A 82 2.82 26.48 -8.31
C TYR A 82 2.24 25.44 -9.29
N LEU A 83 2.92 24.31 -9.52
CA LEU A 83 2.43 23.27 -10.42
C LEU A 83 1.11 22.66 -9.90
N LEU A 84 1.01 22.41 -8.60
CA LEU A 84 -0.21 21.91 -7.97
C LEU A 84 -1.39 22.88 -8.17
N ASP A 85 -1.19 24.17 -7.93
CA ASP A 85 -2.23 25.18 -8.16
C ASP A 85 -2.56 25.33 -9.66
N SER A 86 -1.56 25.27 -10.53
CA SER A 86 -1.74 25.39 -11.98
C SER A 86 -2.49 24.21 -12.62
N TYR A 87 -2.44 23.02 -12.00
CA TYR A 87 -3.11 21.83 -12.52
C TYR A 87 -4.41 21.48 -11.81
N PHE A 88 -4.49 21.72 -10.50
CA PHE A 88 -5.61 21.31 -9.66
C PHE A 88 -6.34 22.50 -8.99
N GLY A 89 -5.86 23.73 -9.15
CA GLY A 89 -6.49 24.95 -8.65
C GLY A 89 -7.61 25.47 -9.57
N ALA A 90 -8.18 26.63 -9.21
CA ALA A 90 -9.35 27.21 -9.86
C ALA A 90 -9.15 27.57 -11.36
N HIS A 91 -7.90 27.56 -11.83
CA HIS A 91 -7.50 27.90 -13.19
C HIS A 91 -6.84 26.72 -13.94
N GLY A 92 -6.97 25.50 -13.42
CA GLY A 92 -6.45 24.29 -14.05
C GLY A 92 -7.02 24.05 -15.45
N PRO A 93 -6.31 23.31 -16.33
CA PRO A 93 -6.87 22.88 -17.60
C PRO A 93 -8.15 22.06 -17.36
N ASP A 94 -9.12 22.18 -18.27
CA ASP A 94 -10.44 21.55 -18.19
C ASP A 94 -10.39 20.03 -18.48
N TRP A 95 -9.30 19.37 -18.07
CA TRP A 95 -9.31 17.93 -17.88
C TRP A 95 -10.27 17.73 -16.73
N ARG A 96 -11.54 17.45 -17.06
CA ARG A 96 -12.49 16.99 -16.06
C ARG A 96 -11.84 15.76 -15.44
N VAL A 97 -11.33 15.88 -14.21
CA VAL A 97 -11.49 14.79 -13.25
C VAL A 97 -12.95 14.42 -13.45
N PRO A 98 -13.28 13.24 -13.99
CA PRO A 98 -14.68 12.90 -14.12
C PRO A 98 -15.26 13.10 -12.73
N SER A 99 -16.27 13.96 -12.61
CA SER A 99 -17.13 13.84 -11.46
C SER A 99 -17.48 12.35 -11.39
N PRO A 100 -17.55 11.71 -10.21
CA PRO A 100 -18.02 10.32 -10.13
C PRO A 100 -19.34 10.08 -10.89
N GLN A 101 -20.05 11.17 -11.19
CA GLN A 101 -21.30 11.26 -11.94
C GLN A 101 -21.11 11.27 -13.49
N ASP A 102 -19.95 11.67 -14.01
CA ASP A 102 -19.64 11.83 -15.44
C ASP A 102 -19.06 10.54 -16.08
N VAL A 103 -18.60 9.57 -15.28
CA VAL A 103 -18.17 8.25 -15.79
C VAL A 103 -19.39 7.35 -15.94
N ARG A 104 -20.00 7.33 -17.13
CA ARG A 104 -20.92 6.24 -17.50
C ARG A 104 -20.11 5.01 -17.88
N ILE A 105 -19.78 4.19 -16.88
CA ILE A 105 -19.28 2.84 -17.09
C ILE A 105 -20.44 2.03 -17.67
N GLU A 106 -20.31 1.52 -18.90
CA GLU A 106 -21.25 0.53 -19.41
C GLU A 106 -21.26 -0.65 -18.44
N PRO A 107 -22.43 -1.03 -17.91
CA PRO A 107 -22.50 -2.08 -16.90
C PRO A 107 -21.94 -3.37 -17.51
N PRO A 108 -20.91 -3.99 -16.90
CA PRO A 108 -20.41 -5.27 -17.37
C PRO A 108 -21.57 -6.26 -17.40
N PRO A 109 -21.63 -7.16 -18.41
CA PRO A 109 -22.77 -8.07 -18.58
C PRO A 109 -22.98 -8.86 -17.29
N ALA A 110 -24.23 -8.85 -16.84
CA ALA A 110 -24.64 -9.11 -15.46
C ALA A 110 -23.93 -10.28 -14.78
N TYR A 111 -23.32 -9.99 -13.62
CA TYR A 111 -22.99 -10.99 -12.62
C TYR A 111 -23.96 -10.88 -11.43
N VAL A 112 -24.48 -12.03 -11.02
CA VAL A 112 -25.39 -12.29 -9.89
C VAL A 112 -24.52 -12.85 -8.75
N PRO A 113 -24.62 -12.49 -7.45
CA PRO A 113 -25.65 -11.72 -6.72
C PRO A 113 -25.11 -10.50 -5.94
N ASP A 114 -26.07 -9.72 -5.45
CA ASP A 114 -26.08 -8.32 -4.98
C ASP A 114 -25.21 -7.96 -3.75
N THR A 115 -24.33 -6.93 -3.84
CA THR A 115 -23.41 -6.47 -2.78
C THR A 115 -23.34 -4.94 -2.58
N ASP A 116 -24.47 -4.23 -2.69
CA ASP A 116 -24.46 -2.73 -2.69
C ASP A 116 -24.48 -2.02 -1.32
N ASN A 117 -24.35 -2.74 -0.20
CA ASN A 117 -24.03 -2.15 1.12
C ASN A 117 -22.77 -2.77 1.76
N GLY A 118 -22.16 -3.76 1.12
CA GLY A 118 -21.29 -4.74 1.77
C GLY A 118 -19.86 -4.29 2.04
N GLN A 119 -19.26 -3.37 1.28
CA GLN A 119 -17.81 -3.14 1.45
C GLN A 119 -17.48 -2.28 2.68
N PHE A 120 -18.30 -1.26 2.96
CA PHE A 120 -18.25 -0.51 4.22
C PHE A 120 -18.88 -1.29 5.37
N LEU A 121 -20.03 -1.93 5.15
CA LEU A 121 -20.70 -2.71 6.20
C LEU A 121 -19.88 -3.92 6.62
N ASN A 122 -19.18 -4.63 5.73
CA ASN A 122 -18.30 -5.74 6.10
C ASN A 122 -17.07 -5.25 6.87
N ALA A 123 -16.46 -4.13 6.48
CA ALA A 123 -15.36 -3.53 7.25
C ALA A 123 -15.84 -3.10 8.65
N VAL A 124 -16.96 -2.37 8.73
CA VAL A 124 -17.57 -1.93 10.00
C VAL A 124 -18.03 -3.12 10.86
N ILE A 125 -18.64 -4.14 10.26
CA ILE A 125 -19.03 -5.38 10.96
C ILE A 125 -17.79 -6.03 11.54
N LEU A 126 -16.77 -6.31 10.72
CA LEU A 126 -15.54 -6.98 11.17
C LEU A 126 -14.78 -6.15 12.22
N GLU A 127 -14.80 -4.83 12.11
CA GLU A 127 -14.24 -3.90 13.10
C GLU A 127 -15.00 -3.93 14.43
N SER A 128 -16.33 -4.12 14.39
CA SER A 128 -17.19 -4.22 15.57
C SER A 128 -17.22 -5.60 16.23
N LEU A 129 -16.70 -6.63 15.57
CA LEU A 129 -16.72 -7.99 16.12
C LEU A 129 -15.84 -8.10 17.38
N PRO A 130 -16.37 -8.68 18.47
CA PRO A 130 -15.59 -8.89 19.70
C PRO A 130 -14.55 -10.02 19.54
N ASP A 131 -14.78 -10.89 18.55
CA ASP A 131 -13.89 -11.98 18.17
C ASP A 131 -12.72 -11.46 17.35
N ARG A 132 -11.59 -12.15 17.45
CA ARG A 132 -10.40 -11.78 16.69
C ARG A 132 -10.53 -12.31 15.27
N VAL A 133 -10.40 -11.42 14.30
CA VAL A 133 -10.44 -11.77 12.88
C VAL A 133 -9.14 -11.33 12.21
N ALA A 134 -8.56 -12.23 11.41
CA ALA A 134 -7.40 -11.95 10.59
C ALA A 134 -7.54 -12.59 9.21
N VAL A 135 -6.92 -11.99 8.21
CA VAL A 135 -6.78 -12.57 6.87
C VAL A 135 -5.30 -12.67 6.57
N LEU A 136 -4.85 -13.85 6.14
CA LEU A 136 -3.47 -14.14 5.78
C LEU A 136 -3.36 -14.50 4.30
N THR A 137 -2.27 -14.07 3.68
CA THR A 137 -1.82 -14.54 2.36
C THR A 137 -1.21 -15.94 2.46
N ARG A 138 -0.97 -16.59 1.31
CA ARG A 138 -0.34 -17.93 1.25
C ARG A 138 1.11 -17.97 1.72
N ASP A 139 1.79 -16.83 1.77
CA ASP A 139 3.12 -16.68 2.38
C ASP A 139 3.05 -16.25 3.85
N TYR A 140 1.91 -16.52 4.50
CA TYR A 140 1.65 -16.31 5.94
C TYR A 140 1.78 -14.86 6.40
N ARG A 141 1.50 -13.89 5.52
CA ARG A 141 1.52 -12.46 5.85
C ARG A 141 0.12 -11.92 6.08
N TYR A 142 -0.01 -10.95 6.98
CA TYR A 142 -1.31 -10.31 7.22
C TYR A 142 -1.74 -9.47 6.02
N LEU A 143 -2.95 -9.75 5.52
CA LEU A 143 -3.69 -8.90 4.60
C LEU A 143 -4.70 -8.01 5.34
N TYR A 144 -5.25 -8.51 6.45
CA TYR A 144 -6.19 -7.79 7.29
C TYR A 144 -6.11 -8.28 8.74
N SER A 145 -6.39 -7.38 9.69
CA SER A 145 -6.56 -7.69 11.11
C SER A 145 -7.56 -6.72 11.72
N ASN A 146 -8.60 -7.23 12.37
CA ASN A 146 -9.57 -6.37 13.04
C ASN A 146 -8.98 -5.75 14.34
N PRO A 147 -9.65 -4.75 14.95
CA PRO A 147 -9.18 -4.11 16.17
C PRO A 147 -9.02 -5.11 17.33
N ALA A 148 -9.93 -6.08 17.47
CA ALA A 148 -9.86 -7.10 18.52
C ALA A 148 -8.59 -7.95 18.42
N ASN A 149 -8.22 -8.41 17.22
CA ASN A 149 -6.98 -9.16 17.00
C ASN A 149 -5.74 -8.29 17.20
N SER A 150 -5.76 -7.05 16.72
CA SER A 150 -4.62 -6.14 16.81
C SER A 150 -4.33 -5.73 18.26
N ALA A 151 -5.37 -5.39 19.03
CA ALA A 151 -5.28 -5.11 20.46
C ALA A 151 -4.74 -6.32 21.23
N HIS A 152 -5.18 -7.53 20.87
CA HIS A 152 -4.70 -8.76 21.47
C HIS A 152 -3.20 -9.02 21.22
N LEU A 153 -2.66 -8.54 20.09
CA LEU A 153 -1.23 -8.60 19.78
C LEU A 153 -0.44 -7.40 20.31
N ASN A 154 -1.09 -6.46 21.01
CA ASN A 154 -0.51 -5.18 21.45
C ASN A 154 0.10 -4.39 20.28
N ARG A 155 -0.61 -4.35 19.15
CA ARG A 155 -0.20 -3.68 17.91
C ARG A 155 -1.34 -2.88 17.30
N LYS A 156 -1.00 -1.94 16.43
CA LYS A 156 -1.97 -1.29 15.55
C LYS A 156 -2.24 -2.17 14.32
N PRO A 157 -3.45 -2.15 13.72
CA PRO A 157 -3.75 -2.92 12.51
C PRO A 157 -2.71 -2.73 11.40
N MET A 158 -2.29 -1.48 11.15
CA MET A 158 -1.29 -1.15 10.13
C MET A 158 0.10 -1.73 10.39
N GLU A 159 0.45 -2.01 11.65
CA GLU A 159 1.75 -2.60 12.01
C GLU A 159 1.80 -4.11 11.75
N LEU A 160 0.66 -4.73 11.42
CA LEU A 160 0.55 -6.15 11.12
C LEU A 160 0.63 -6.40 9.62
N ILE A 161 0.01 -5.53 8.81
CA ILE A 161 -0.15 -5.72 7.36
C ILE A 161 1.20 -5.95 6.67
N GLY A 162 1.28 -6.98 5.83
CA GLY A 162 2.48 -7.36 5.07
C GLY A 162 3.56 -8.09 5.89
N ARG A 163 3.42 -8.19 7.21
CA ARG A 163 4.39 -8.87 8.07
C ARG A 163 4.01 -10.32 8.31
N HIS A 164 5.03 -11.13 8.55
CA HIS A 164 4.87 -12.57 8.66
C HIS A 164 4.27 -12.95 10.01
N LEU A 165 3.34 -13.91 10.03
CA LEU A 165 2.61 -14.34 11.23
C LEU A 165 3.54 -14.72 12.40
N SER A 166 4.66 -15.39 12.11
CA SER A 166 5.63 -15.83 13.12
C SER A 166 6.24 -14.68 13.92
N GLU A 167 6.30 -13.46 13.36
CA GLU A 167 6.79 -12.27 14.08
C GLU A 167 5.91 -11.91 15.29
N PHE A 168 4.65 -12.38 15.31
CA PHE A 168 3.67 -12.04 16.33
C PHE A 168 3.34 -13.20 17.26
N ILE A 169 3.31 -14.42 16.74
CA ILE A 169 2.99 -15.62 17.53
C ILE A 169 4.23 -16.37 18.01
N GLY A 170 5.43 -16.01 17.54
CA GLY A 170 6.68 -16.71 17.76
C GLY A 170 6.93 -17.82 16.74
N GLU A 171 8.21 -18.08 16.42
CA GLU A 171 8.59 -19.08 15.43
C GLU A 171 8.23 -20.51 15.84
N GLU A 172 8.46 -20.87 17.10
CA GLU A 172 8.14 -22.20 17.65
C GLU A 172 6.65 -22.51 17.49
N ARG A 173 5.78 -21.60 17.96
CA ARG A 173 4.33 -21.74 17.84
C ARG A 173 3.86 -21.76 16.38
N PHE A 174 4.51 -20.97 15.51
CA PHE A 174 4.22 -21.03 14.08
C PHE A 174 4.53 -22.40 13.49
N ALA A 175 5.75 -22.90 13.72
CA ALA A 175 6.23 -24.17 13.18
C ALA A 175 5.43 -25.37 13.70
N GLU A 176 5.16 -25.43 15.00
CA GLU A 176 4.56 -26.59 15.65
C GLU A 176 3.03 -26.62 15.57
N CYS A 177 2.38 -25.46 15.57
CA CYS A 177 0.92 -25.38 15.71
C CYS A 177 0.20 -24.78 14.51
N ALA A 178 0.71 -23.67 13.96
CA ALA A 178 -0.04 -22.87 12.99
C ALA A 178 0.20 -23.32 11.55
N LYS A 179 1.45 -23.64 11.19
CA LYS A 179 1.89 -23.82 9.80
C LYS A 179 1.12 -24.94 9.10
N HIS A 180 1.06 -26.15 9.66
CA HIS A 180 0.38 -27.28 9.02
C HIS A 180 -1.13 -27.05 8.85
N LYS A 181 -1.75 -26.33 9.78
CA LYS A 181 -3.17 -25.97 9.71
C LYS A 181 -3.44 -24.94 8.62
N LEU A 182 -2.58 -23.93 8.52
CA LEU A 182 -2.63 -22.94 7.45
C LEU A 182 -2.38 -23.60 6.09
N ASP A 183 -1.42 -24.52 6.00
CA ASP A 183 -1.13 -25.26 4.77
C ASP A 183 -2.32 -26.11 4.31
N ALA A 184 -2.99 -26.82 5.22
CA ALA A 184 -4.23 -27.54 4.92
C ALA A 184 -5.34 -26.57 4.47
N CYS A 185 -5.49 -25.43 5.15
CA CYS A 185 -6.43 -24.39 4.75
C CYS A 185 -6.13 -23.84 3.34
N PHE A 186 -4.85 -23.62 3.00
CA PHE A 186 -4.43 -23.18 1.68
C PHE A 186 -4.63 -24.26 0.60
N ALA A 187 -4.66 -25.53 0.98
CA ALA A 187 -5.07 -26.63 0.10
C ALA A 187 -6.59 -26.68 -0.12
N GLY A 188 -7.36 -25.90 0.63
CA GLY A 188 -8.80 -25.74 0.49
C GLY A 188 -9.63 -26.29 1.65
N ASP A 189 -8.99 -26.86 2.66
CA ASP A 189 -9.69 -27.44 3.82
C ASP A 189 -10.24 -26.36 4.75
N GLN A 190 -11.37 -26.64 5.40
CA GLN A 190 -11.82 -25.86 6.55
C GLN A 190 -11.24 -26.46 7.83
N ILE A 191 -10.64 -25.62 8.66
CA ILE A 191 -10.00 -26.06 9.91
C ILE A 191 -10.77 -25.47 11.10
N ASP A 192 -11.00 -26.29 12.11
CA ASP A 192 -11.62 -25.88 13.37
C ASP A 192 -10.94 -26.65 14.52
N TYR A 193 -10.34 -25.92 15.45
CA TYR A 193 -9.64 -26.51 16.59
C TYR A 193 -9.61 -25.56 17.78
N SER A 194 -9.45 -26.13 18.97
CA SER A 194 -9.27 -25.36 20.20
C SER A 194 -7.86 -25.54 20.75
N TYR A 195 -7.33 -24.51 21.40
CA TYR A 195 -6.05 -24.56 22.10
C TYR A 195 -6.11 -23.72 23.37
N GLU A 196 -5.30 -24.10 24.35
CA GLU A 196 -5.09 -23.32 25.55
C GLU A 196 -4.04 -22.23 25.34
N ARG A 197 -4.28 -21.06 25.93
CA ARG A 197 -3.33 -19.95 25.90
C ARG A 197 -3.15 -19.41 27.31
N SER A 198 -1.89 -19.33 27.75
CA SER A 198 -1.55 -18.57 28.95
C SER A 198 -1.85 -17.08 28.75
N ASP A 199 -2.53 -16.48 29.73
CA ASP A 199 -2.84 -15.04 29.74
C ASP A 199 -1.73 -14.19 30.39
N GLY A 200 -0.59 -14.79 30.74
CA GLY A 200 0.54 -14.12 31.37
C GLY A 200 0.32 -13.74 32.83
N SER A 201 -0.89 -13.88 33.36
CA SER A 201 -1.27 -13.60 34.77
C SER A 201 -1.50 -14.86 35.60
N GLY A 202 -1.19 -16.03 35.04
CA GLY A 202 -1.38 -17.33 35.70
C GLY A 202 -2.70 -18.03 35.35
N GLY A 203 -3.54 -17.42 34.51
CA GLY A 203 -4.72 -18.05 33.91
C GLY A 203 -4.40 -18.73 32.57
N SER A 204 -5.13 -19.80 32.27
CA SER A 204 -5.20 -20.39 30.93
C SER A 204 -6.56 -20.03 30.35
N ARG A 205 -6.58 -19.54 29.11
CA ARG A 205 -7.82 -19.28 28.37
C ARG A 205 -7.97 -20.25 27.22
N GLN A 206 -9.16 -20.82 27.08
CA GLN A 206 -9.46 -21.71 25.97
C GLN A 206 -9.88 -20.88 24.74
N VAL A 207 -9.14 -21.03 23.65
CA VAL A 207 -9.42 -20.35 22.39
C VAL A 207 -9.86 -21.35 21.35
N ARG A 208 -10.97 -21.08 20.66
CA ARG A 208 -11.33 -21.79 19.42
C ARG A 208 -10.85 -20.99 18.22
N CYS A 209 -10.17 -21.64 17.29
CA CYS A 209 -9.71 -21.06 16.04
C CYS A 209 -10.32 -21.80 14.85
N ARG A 210 -11.00 -21.03 13.99
CA ARG A 210 -11.54 -21.48 12.71
C ARG A 210 -10.76 -20.84 11.57
N MET A 211 -10.42 -21.64 10.57
CA MET A 211 -9.75 -21.19 9.36
C MET A 211 -10.58 -21.59 8.15
N SER A 212 -10.77 -20.66 7.21
CA SER A 212 -11.48 -20.90 5.96
C SER A 212 -10.67 -20.38 4.78
N PRO A 213 -10.60 -21.12 3.66
CA PRO A 213 -9.83 -20.69 2.49
C PRO A 213 -10.42 -19.41 1.91
N LEU A 214 -9.58 -18.40 1.73
CA LEU A 214 -9.94 -17.20 0.99
C LEU A 214 -9.72 -17.48 -0.49
N ARG A 215 -10.77 -17.35 -1.29
CA ARG A 215 -10.74 -17.61 -2.73
C ARG A 215 -10.91 -16.31 -3.52
N ASP A 216 -10.21 -16.20 -4.64
CA ASP A 216 -10.47 -15.15 -5.63
C ASP A 216 -11.75 -15.45 -6.45
N ALA A 217 -12.11 -14.55 -7.36
CA ALA A 217 -13.26 -14.72 -8.23
C ALA A 217 -13.16 -15.96 -9.16
N GLY A 218 -11.95 -16.47 -9.40
CA GLY A 218 -11.69 -17.69 -10.15
C GLY A 218 -11.77 -18.97 -9.30
N GLY A 219 -12.04 -18.86 -8.00
CA GLY A 219 -12.08 -19.99 -7.07
C GLY A 219 -10.71 -20.45 -6.57
N THR A 220 -9.63 -19.76 -6.97
CA THR A 220 -8.26 -20.06 -6.54
C THR A 220 -8.07 -19.62 -5.10
N VAL A 221 -7.51 -20.49 -4.26
CA VAL A 221 -7.16 -20.11 -2.88
C VAL A 221 -5.99 -19.12 -2.93
N ILE A 222 -6.22 -17.92 -2.41
CA ILE A 222 -5.24 -16.82 -2.33
C ILE A 222 -4.80 -16.54 -0.89
N GLY A 223 -5.43 -17.18 0.10
CA GLY A 223 -5.13 -16.98 1.51
C GLY A 223 -6.06 -17.74 2.44
N ALA A 224 -6.13 -17.30 3.69
CA ALA A 224 -7.02 -17.86 4.71
C ALA A 224 -7.65 -16.74 5.54
N VAL A 225 -8.94 -16.91 5.87
CA VAL A 225 -9.64 -16.13 6.90
C VAL A 225 -9.56 -16.90 8.21
N LEU A 226 -9.11 -16.24 9.26
CA LEU A 226 -8.99 -16.80 10.60
C LEU A 226 -9.97 -16.06 11.53
N VAL A 227 -10.76 -16.83 12.28
CA VAL A 227 -11.62 -16.33 13.34
C VAL A 227 -11.23 -17.04 14.63
N MET A 228 -10.88 -16.27 15.66
CA MET A 228 -10.45 -16.79 16.95
C MET A 228 -11.31 -16.23 18.08
N GLU A 229 -12.04 -17.12 18.73
CA GLU A 229 -13.02 -16.86 19.79
C GLU A 229 -12.44 -17.30 21.14
N ASP A 230 -12.62 -16.46 22.16
CA ASP A 230 -12.20 -16.75 23.54
C ASP A 230 -13.39 -17.39 24.28
N LEU A 231 -13.33 -18.69 24.55
CA LEU A 231 -14.46 -19.47 25.07
C LEU A 231 -14.79 -19.13 26.53
N ASP A 232 -13.84 -18.60 27.28
CA ASP A 232 -14.03 -18.24 28.70
C ASP A 232 -14.76 -16.90 28.92
N ARG A 233 -15.07 -16.16 27.85
CA ARG A 233 -15.93 -14.96 27.94
C ARG A 233 -17.41 -15.29 28.14
N LEU A 234 -17.86 -16.47 27.70
CA LEU A 234 -19.27 -16.86 27.75
C LEU A 234 -19.72 -17.34 29.13
N SER A 235 -18.79 -17.72 30.01
CA SER A 235 -19.09 -18.23 31.35
C SER A 235 -19.25 -17.14 32.42
N GLN A 236 -18.96 -15.87 32.11
CA GLN A 236 -19.10 -14.74 33.05
C GLN A 236 -20.35 -13.87 32.81
N ALA A 237 -21.18 -14.19 31.83
CA ALA A 237 -22.40 -13.43 31.49
C ALA A 237 -23.72 -14.18 31.78
N ALA A 238 -23.66 -15.29 32.53
CA ALA A 238 -24.83 -16.09 32.94
C ALA A 238 -25.10 -15.99 34.45
#